data_AF-A0A535KPK4-F1
#
_entry.id   AF-A0A535KPK4-F1
#
_cell.length_a   1.000
_cell.length_b   1.000
_cell.length_c   1.000
_cell.angle_alpha   90.00
_cell.angle_beta   90.00
_cell.angle_gamma   90.00
#
_symmetry.space_group_name_H-M   'P 1'
#
loop_
_entity.id
_entity.type
_entity.pdbx_description
1 polymer ?
#
loop_
_entity_poly.entity_id
_entity_poly.type
_entity_poly.pdbx_seq_one_letter_code
_entity_poly.pdbx_strand_id
1 'polypeptide(L)'
;MRTLATQVKLRRLIRTSAQDWGRLASDPLERARAGSVADRLLELAAEVRGAWRRESQPGAGTLEGPLLMYVGESLRSIELAIAGLQQRGADLELLRGDFESAALPLEVFLRGLDAEPALQRSA
;
A
#
# COMPACT_ATOMS: atom_id res chain seq x y z
N MET A 1 -4.40 19.12 -2.19
CA MET A 1 -3.59 18.14 -1.45
C MET A 1 -2.44 17.66 -2.34
N ARG A 2 -1.27 17.31 -1.80
CA ARG A 2 -0.16 16.69 -2.57
C ARG A 2 0.16 15.34 -1.93
N THR A 3 0.03 14.26 -2.68
CA THR A 3 0.19 12.88 -2.19
C THR A 3 1.42 12.17 -2.79
N LEU A 4 2.32 12.93 -3.40
CA LEU A 4 3.46 12.42 -4.17
C LEU A 4 4.37 11.49 -3.36
N ALA A 5 4.68 11.80 -2.10
CA ALA A 5 5.55 10.94 -1.31
C ALA A 5 4.86 9.63 -0.95
N THR A 6 3.57 9.67 -0.59
CA THR A 6 2.76 8.46 -0.37
C THR A 6 2.71 7.61 -1.64
N GLN A 7 2.43 8.21 -2.80
CA GLN A 7 2.36 7.51 -4.07
C GLN A 7 3.68 6.84 -4.47
N VAL A 8 4.82 7.55 -4.35
CA VAL A 8 6.14 7.01 -4.68
C VAL A 8 6.45 5.79 -3.82
N LYS A 9 6.15 5.88 -2.51
CA LYS A 9 6.37 4.79 -1.56
C LYS A 9 5.42 3.62 -1.81
N LEU A 10 4.16 3.89 -2.11
CA LEU A 10 3.18 2.85 -2.44
C LEU A 10 3.59 2.10 -3.71
N ARG A 11 4.05 2.80 -4.76
CA ARG A 11 4.62 2.18 -5.96
C ARG A 11 5.84 1.32 -5.69
N ARG A 12 6.69 1.73 -4.74
CA ARG A 12 7.83 0.92 -4.31
C ARG A 12 7.34 -0.35 -3.64
N LEU A 13 6.39 -0.24 -2.71
CA LEU A 13 5.79 -1.39 -2.03
C LEU A 13 5.15 -2.37 -3.02
N ILE A 14 4.30 -1.90 -3.94
CA ILE A 14 3.62 -2.74 -4.96
C ILE A 14 4.63 -3.48 -5.84
N ARG A 15 5.65 -2.78 -6.36
CA ARG A 15 6.66 -3.43 -7.22
C ARG A 15 7.49 -4.45 -6.45
N THR A 16 7.85 -4.13 -5.21
CA THR A 16 8.60 -5.03 -4.34
C THR A 16 7.78 -6.27 -3.99
N SER A 17 6.53 -6.10 -3.57
CA SER A 17 5.67 -7.22 -3.21
C SER A 17 5.43 -8.15 -4.40
N ALA A 18 5.18 -7.63 -5.60
CA ALA A 18 4.98 -8.45 -6.80
C ALA A 18 6.19 -9.39 -7.09
N GLN A 19 7.41 -8.93 -6.83
CA GLN A 19 8.62 -9.75 -6.97
C GLN A 19 8.69 -10.84 -5.87
N ASP A 20 8.37 -10.46 -4.63
CA ASP A 20 8.47 -11.37 -3.48
C ASP A 20 7.35 -12.45 -3.52
N TRP A 21 6.11 -12.09 -3.88
CA TRP A 21 5.01 -13.03 -4.09
C TRP A 21 5.31 -14.08 -5.16
N GLY A 22 5.92 -13.66 -6.29
CA GLY A 22 6.33 -14.59 -7.34
C GLY A 22 7.35 -15.61 -6.87
N ARG A 23 8.32 -15.18 -6.05
CA ARG A 23 9.35 -16.07 -5.47
C ARG A 23 8.75 -17.05 -4.47
N LEU A 24 7.94 -16.56 -3.54
CA LEU A 24 7.28 -17.39 -2.52
C LEU A 24 6.37 -18.47 -3.11
N ALA A 25 5.68 -18.17 -4.23
CA ALA A 25 4.85 -19.14 -4.93
C ALA A 25 5.68 -20.22 -5.65
N SER A 26 6.86 -19.87 -6.15
CA SER A 26 7.69 -20.75 -6.97
C SER A 26 8.57 -21.75 -6.20
N ASP A 27 8.97 -21.44 -4.97
CA ASP A 27 9.98 -22.21 -4.23
C ASP A 27 9.55 -22.53 -2.78
N PRO A 28 9.40 -23.82 -2.41
CA PRO A 28 9.13 -24.24 -1.03
C PRO A 28 10.18 -23.78 0.00
N LEU A 29 11.44 -23.61 -0.39
CA LEU A 29 12.52 -23.12 0.48
C LEU A 29 12.36 -21.62 0.77
N GLU A 30 11.83 -20.86 -0.19
CA GLU A 30 11.50 -19.43 0.01
C GLU A 30 10.32 -19.27 1.00
N ARG A 31 9.45 -20.26 1.18
CA ARG A 31 8.42 -20.20 2.24
C ARG A 31 9.02 -20.14 3.64
N ALA A 32 10.22 -20.71 3.85
CA ALA A 32 10.93 -20.56 5.12
C ALA A 32 11.41 -19.11 5.35
N ARG A 33 11.53 -18.31 4.28
CA ARG A 33 11.90 -16.89 4.30
C ARG A 33 10.70 -15.95 4.34
N ALA A 34 9.47 -16.47 4.28
CA ALA A 34 8.24 -15.67 4.29
C ALA A 34 8.18 -14.67 5.45
N GLY A 35 8.70 -15.05 6.63
CA GLY A 35 8.82 -14.12 7.77
C GLY A 35 9.69 -12.90 7.46
N SER A 36 10.91 -13.11 6.96
CA SER A 36 11.82 -12.01 6.59
C SER A 36 11.31 -11.14 5.43
N VAL A 37 10.58 -11.75 4.49
CA VAL A 37 9.89 -11.03 3.42
C VAL A 37 8.79 -10.15 4.01
N ALA A 38 7.97 -10.71 4.90
CA ALA A 38 6.90 -9.99 5.58
C ALA A 38 7.45 -8.79 6.36
N ASP A 39 8.53 -8.98 7.14
CA ASP A 39 9.15 -7.91 7.93
C ASP A 39 9.58 -6.73 7.05
N ARG A 40 10.30 -7.02 5.96
CA ARG A 40 10.72 -5.99 4.98
C ARG A 40 9.52 -5.30 4.31
N LEU A 41 8.47 -6.04 3.96
CA LEU A 41 7.27 -5.47 3.36
C LEU A 41 6.48 -4.60 4.35
N LEU A 42 6.43 -4.98 5.63
CA LEU A 42 5.82 -4.20 6.70
C LEU A 42 6.59 -2.90 6.97
N GLU A 43 7.92 -2.93 6.90
CA GLU A 43 8.74 -1.70 6.96
C GLU A 43 8.37 -0.73 5.82
N LEU A 44 8.26 -1.23 4.59
CA LEU A 44 7.84 -0.42 3.45
C LEU A 44 6.41 0.11 3.62
N ALA A 45 5.48 -0.70 4.13
CA ALA A 45 4.11 -0.27 4.43
C ALA A 45 4.08 0.82 5.51
N ALA A 46 4.91 0.70 6.55
CA ALA A 46 5.08 1.74 7.57
C ALA A 46 5.61 3.05 6.98
N GLU A 47 6.53 3.00 6.01
CA GLU A 47 6.97 4.19 5.28
C GLU A 47 5.80 4.87 4.52
N VAL A 48 4.94 4.08 3.87
CA VAL A 48 3.75 4.59 3.15
C VAL A 48 2.81 5.27 4.13
N ARG A 49 2.46 4.61 5.25
CA ARG A 49 1.59 5.18 6.27
C ARG A 49 2.19 6.44 6.91
N GLY A 50 3.50 6.45 7.15
CA GLY A 50 4.21 7.61 7.67
C GLY A 50 4.16 8.79 6.71
N ALA A 51 4.30 8.57 5.41
CA ALA A 51 4.13 9.61 4.40
C ALA A 51 2.69 10.11 4.35
N TRP A 52 1.70 9.21 4.33
CA TRP A 52 0.29 9.58 4.34
C TRP A 52 -0.07 10.44 5.54
N ARG A 53 0.38 10.07 6.74
CA ARG A 53 0.13 10.83 7.98
C ARG A 53 0.69 12.25 7.91
N ARG A 54 1.82 12.47 7.23
CA ARG A 54 2.40 13.81 7.04
C ARG A 54 1.64 14.62 5.99
N GLU A 55 1.21 13.97 4.91
CA GLU A 55 0.53 14.62 3.79
C GLU A 55 -0.96 14.89 4.05
N SER A 56 -1.59 14.13 4.95
CA SER A 56 -3.02 14.26 5.33
C SER A 56 -3.26 15.12 6.58
N GLN A 57 -2.23 15.80 7.10
CA GLN A 57 -2.41 16.70 8.25
C GLN A 57 -3.39 17.84 7.89
N PRO A 58 -4.21 18.31 8.85
CA PRO A 58 -5.16 19.39 8.62
C PRO A 58 -4.48 20.66 8.11
N GLY A 59 -4.97 21.18 6.98
CA GLY A 59 -4.48 22.39 6.30
C GLY A 59 -5.39 22.82 5.15
N ALA A 60 -4.96 23.82 4.36
CA ALA A 60 -5.71 24.29 3.20
C ALA A 60 -5.78 23.19 2.12
N GLY A 61 -6.93 22.52 2.01
CA GLY A 61 -7.16 21.38 1.10
C GLY A 61 -7.11 20.00 1.77
N THR A 62 -7.63 19.88 3.00
CA THR A 62 -7.80 18.61 3.71
C THR A 62 -8.86 17.75 3.04
N LEU A 63 -8.57 16.47 2.85
CA LEU A 63 -9.53 15.48 2.35
C LEU A 63 -10.74 15.32 3.28
N GLU A 64 -11.90 15.07 2.70
CA GLU A 64 -13.10 14.77 3.47
C GLU A 64 -12.95 13.48 4.28
N GLY A 65 -13.65 13.42 5.42
CA GLY A 65 -13.58 12.30 6.37
C GLY A 65 -13.73 10.90 5.74
N PRO A 66 -14.71 10.67 4.84
CA PRO A 66 -14.87 9.36 4.18
C PRO A 66 -13.66 8.97 3.32
N LEU A 67 -13.03 9.94 2.66
CA LEU A 67 -11.88 9.68 1.80
C LEU A 67 -10.61 9.42 2.63
N LEU A 68 -10.46 10.12 3.76
CA LEU A 68 -9.41 9.81 4.74
C LEU A 68 -9.58 8.39 5.30
N MET A 69 -10.81 7.99 5.59
CA MET A 69 -11.15 6.65 6.08
C MET A 69 -10.84 5.59 5.02
N TYR A 70 -11.21 5.81 3.76
CA TYR A 70 -10.88 4.91 2.66
C TYR A 70 -9.37 4.63 2.59
N VAL A 71 -8.53 5.68 2.58
CA VAL A 71 -7.08 5.51 2.54
C VAL A 71 -6.57 4.76 3.79
N GLY A 72 -7.10 5.09 4.96
CA GLY A 72 -6.77 4.41 6.21
C GLY A 72 -7.05 2.90 6.18
N GLU A 73 -8.24 2.53 5.73
CA GLU A 73 -8.67 1.13 5.59
C GLU A 73 -7.86 0.40 4.52
N SER A 74 -7.62 1.00 3.35
CA SER A 74 -6.77 0.38 2.33
C SER A 74 -5.35 0.10 2.85
N LEU A 75 -4.73 1.05 3.57
CA LEU A 75 -3.41 0.84 4.17
C LEU A 75 -3.44 -0.25 5.25
N ARG A 76 -4.52 -0.34 6.02
CA ARG A 76 -4.71 -1.40 7.02
C ARG A 76 -4.83 -2.77 6.34
N SER A 77 -5.63 -2.91 5.30
CA SER A 77 -5.79 -4.16 4.55
C SER A 77 -4.48 -4.63 3.92
N ILE A 78 -3.71 -3.69 3.35
CA ILE A 78 -2.36 -3.98 2.81
C ILE A 78 -1.46 -4.60 3.88
N GLU A 79 -1.40 -4.00 5.08
CA GLU A 79 -0.56 -4.50 6.15
C GLU A 79 -1.02 -5.85 6.70
N LEU A 80 -2.33 -6.07 6.81
CA LEU A 80 -2.88 -7.36 7.24
C LEU A 80 -2.54 -8.47 6.26
N ALA A 81 -2.66 -8.20 4.95
CA ALA A 81 -2.28 -9.15 3.92
C ALA A 81 -0.78 -9.51 3.98
N ILE A 82 0.08 -8.51 4.23
CA ILE A 82 1.53 -8.74 4.41
C ILE A 82 1.80 -9.51 5.71
N ALA A 83 1.20 -9.13 6.83
CA ALA A 83 1.39 -9.81 8.11
C ALA A 83 0.92 -11.27 8.08
N GLY A 84 -0.08 -11.58 7.24
CA GLY A 84 -0.54 -12.95 6.98
C GLY A 84 0.56 -13.89 6.51
N LEU A 85 1.60 -13.38 5.82
CA LEU A 85 2.75 -14.19 5.38
C LEU A 85 3.51 -14.87 6.52
N GLN A 86 3.44 -14.32 7.73
CA GLN A 86 4.11 -14.89 8.90
C GLN A 86 3.35 -16.10 9.47
N GLN A 87 2.10 -16.32 9.05
CA GLN A 87 1.28 -17.41 9.55
C GLN A 87 1.65 -18.74 8.89
N ARG A 88 1.79 -19.79 9.70
CA ARG A 88 2.08 -21.14 9.19
C ARG A 88 0.87 -21.63 8.40
N GLY A 89 1.11 -22.08 7.16
CA GLY A 89 0.04 -22.58 6.29
C GLY A 89 -0.84 -21.50 5.67
N ALA A 90 -0.40 -20.24 5.69
CA ALA A 90 -1.10 -19.16 5.00
C ALA A 90 -1.31 -19.47 3.51
N ASP A 91 -2.51 -19.15 3.03
CA ASP A 91 -2.83 -19.19 1.61
C ASP A 91 -2.22 -17.96 0.91
N LEU A 92 -1.10 -18.17 0.21
CA LEU A 92 -0.36 -17.10 -0.44
C LEU A 92 -1.13 -16.46 -1.60
N GLU A 93 -2.00 -17.20 -2.26
CA GLU A 93 -2.79 -16.67 -3.38
C GLU A 93 -3.89 -15.76 -2.86
N LEU A 94 -4.57 -16.18 -1.78
CA LEU A 94 -5.55 -15.36 -1.07
C LEU A 94 -4.91 -14.05 -0.56
N LEU A 95 -3.79 -14.15 0.17
CA LEU A 95 -3.10 -12.97 0.72
C LEU A 95 -2.62 -12.01 -0.37
N ARG A 96 -2.15 -12.56 -1.50
CA ARG A 96 -1.79 -11.74 -2.66
C ARG A 96 -3.01 -11.01 -3.22
N GLY A 97 -4.14 -11.70 -3.37
CA GLY A 97 -5.40 -11.09 -3.82
C GLY A 97 -5.88 -9.97 -2.88
N ASP A 98 -5.82 -10.19 -1.57
CA ASP A 98 -6.16 -9.19 -0.56
C ASP A 98 -5.23 -7.97 -0.64
N PHE A 99 -3.93 -8.18 -0.80
CA PHE A 99 -2.97 -7.10 -1.02
C PHE A 99 -3.28 -6.30 -2.29
N GLU A 100 -3.45 -6.97 -3.44
CA GLU A 100 -3.66 -6.33 -4.74
C GLU A 100 -5.00 -5.56 -4.79
N SER A 101 -6.05 -6.13 -4.21
CA SER A 101 -7.37 -5.50 -4.12
C SER A 101 -7.39 -4.22 -3.28
N ALA A 102 -6.49 -4.10 -2.30
CA ALA A 102 -6.32 -2.89 -1.51
C ALA A 102 -5.32 -1.89 -2.14
N ALA A 103 -4.18 -2.38 -2.63
CA ALA A 103 -3.06 -1.52 -3.06
C ALA A 103 -3.26 -0.87 -4.43
N LEU A 104 -3.77 -1.61 -5.42
CA LEU A 104 -3.90 -1.09 -6.79
C LEU A 104 -4.97 0.00 -6.90
N PRO A 105 -6.19 -0.17 -6.34
CA PRO A 105 -7.18 0.91 -6.35
C PRO A 105 -6.70 2.14 -5.57
N LEU A 106 -6.04 1.93 -4.42
CA LEU A 106 -5.46 3.03 -3.64
C LEU A 106 -4.44 3.83 -4.45
N GLU A 107 -3.59 3.15 -5.24
CA GLU A 107 -2.62 3.82 -6.10
C GLU A 107 -3.30 4.74 -7.13
N VAL A 108 -4.34 4.24 -7.81
CA VAL A 108 -5.12 5.02 -8.78
C VAL A 108 -5.80 6.20 -8.11
N PHE A 109 -6.43 5.96 -6.96
CA PHE A 109 -7.12 6.98 -6.17
C PHE A 109 -6.19 8.14 -5.79
N LEU A 110 -5.01 7.83 -5.22
CA LEU A 110 -4.04 8.84 -4.81
C LEU A 110 -3.55 9.69 -6.00
N ARG A 111 -3.35 9.07 -7.18
CA ARG A 111 -3.00 9.83 -8.40
C ARG A 111 -4.12 10.79 -8.81
N GLY A 112 -5.39 10.39 -8.67
CA GLY A 112 -6.55 11.23 -8.95
C GLY A 112 -6.58 12.52 -8.10
N LEU A 113 -6.25 12.40 -6.82
CA LEU A 113 -6.21 13.53 -5.88
C LEU A 113 -5.19 14.61 -6.26
N ASP A 114 -4.09 14.22 -6.92
CA ASP A 114 -3.08 15.17 -7.38
C ASP A 114 -3.42 15.80 -8.74
N ALA A 115 -4.27 15.14 -9.55
CA ALA A 115 -4.68 15.63 -10.88
C ALA A 115 -5.77 16.72 -10.78
N GLU A 116 -6.67 16.61 -9.82
CA GLU A 116 -7.81 17.51 -9.62
C GLU A 116 -7.42 19.00 -9.42
N PRO A 117 -6.42 19.35 -8.58
CA PRO A 117 -5.94 20.72 -8.48
C PRO A 117 -5.13 21.21 -9.69
N ALA A 118 -4.68 20.33 -10.59
CA ALA A 118 -4.01 20.75 -11.84
C ALA A 118 -5.03 21.21 -12.89
N LEU A 119 -6.19 20.56 -12.95
CA LEU A 119 -7.30 20.94 -13.83
C LEU A 119 -7.89 22.31 -13.45
N GLN A 120 -8.06 22.59 -12.15
CA GLN A 120 -8.58 23.88 -11.66
C GLN A 120 -7.66 25.08 -11.90
N ARG A 121 -6.36 24.87 -12.18
CA ARG A 121 -5.41 25.96 -12.50
C ARG A 121 -5.31 26.27 -14.00
N SER A 122 -5.85 25.41 -14.84
CA SER A 122 -5.74 25.49 -16.31
C SER A 122 -7.04 26.01 -16.97
N ALA A 123 -8.05 26.32 -16.16
CA ALA A 123 -9.35 26.88 -16.53
C ALA A 123 -9.48 28.30 -15.98
#